data_AF-A0A3E4WGC5-F1
#
_entry.id   AF-A0A3E4WGC5-F1
#
_cell.length_a   1.000
_cell.length_b   1.000
_cell.length_c   1.000
_cell.angle_alpha   90.00
_cell.angle_beta   90.00
_cell.angle_gamma   90.00
#
_symmetry.space_group_name_H-M   'P 1'
#
loop_
_entity.id
_entity.type
_entity.pdbx_description
1 polymer ?
#
loop_
_entity_poly.entity_id
_entity_poly.type
_entity_poly.pdbx_seq_one_letter_code
_entity_poly.pdbx_strand_id
1 'polypeptide(L)'
;DIELIAPLPENQNYIDFMFEIASHGKNEEILMAVLPCMLSYSYIFRKLAAVPTSRQSRYWDFIKDYADEQYAESCKEWSAFAEHKCAGLSVANKKYLADIFEKASLLELAFWKMAYRNERM
;
A
#
# COMPACT_ATOMS: atom_id res chain seq x y z
N ASP A 1 23.33 -2.91 -12.18
CA ASP A 1 22.57 -1.65 -12.21
C ASP A 1 21.13 -1.95 -11.80
N ILE A 2 20.51 -1.13 -10.95
CA ILE A 2 19.12 -1.35 -10.51
C ILE A 2 18.15 -1.28 -11.69
N GLU A 3 18.49 -0.49 -12.70
CA GLU A 3 17.71 -0.32 -13.94
C GLU A 3 17.56 -1.60 -14.77
N LEU A 4 18.43 -2.59 -14.54
CA LEU A 4 18.43 -3.86 -15.27
C LEU A 4 17.79 -5.02 -14.48
N ILE A 5 17.30 -4.75 -13.27
CA ILE A 5 16.68 -5.78 -12.42
C ILE A 5 15.25 -5.99 -12.89
N ALA A 6 14.98 -7.17 -13.45
CA ALA A 6 13.62 -7.56 -13.79
C ALA A 6 12.78 -7.75 -12.51
N PRO A 7 11.51 -7.31 -12.49
CA PRO A 7 10.63 -7.54 -11.37
C PRO A 7 10.38 -9.04 -11.18
N LEU A 8 10.31 -9.47 -9.94
CA LEU A 8 9.81 -10.79 -9.59
C LEU A 8 8.31 -10.89 -9.93
N PRO A 9 7.76 -12.12 -10.09
CA PRO A 9 6.37 -12.31 -10.53
C PRO A 9 5.35 -11.55 -9.67
N GLU A 10 5.51 -11.52 -8.35
CA GLU A 10 4.62 -10.80 -7.45
C GLU A 10 4.65 -9.27 -7.67
N ASN A 11 5.84 -8.71 -7.94
CA ASN A 11 5.99 -7.29 -8.28
C ASN A 11 5.36 -7.00 -9.63
N GLN A 12 5.57 -7.87 -10.63
CA GLN A 12 4.98 -7.70 -11.96
C GLN A 12 3.45 -7.71 -11.88
N ASN A 13 2.86 -8.64 -11.12
CA ASN A 13 1.41 -8.69 -10.93
C ASN A 13 0.86 -7.40 -10.29
N TYR A 14 1.59 -6.80 -9.35
CA TYR A 14 1.17 -5.55 -8.73
C TYR A 14 1.30 -4.37 -9.72
N ILE A 15 2.40 -4.30 -10.47
CA ILE A 15 2.61 -3.31 -11.53
C ILE A 15 1.49 -3.39 -12.57
N ASP A 16 1.21 -4.59 -13.08
CA ASP A 16 0.19 -4.83 -14.10
C ASP A 16 -1.21 -4.40 -13.60
N PHE A 17 -1.56 -4.74 -12.37
CA PHE A 17 -2.82 -4.31 -11.75
C PHE A 17 -2.93 -2.78 -11.67
N MET A 18 -1.87 -2.08 -11.26
CA MET A 18 -1.88 -0.62 -11.20
C MET A 18 -1.99 0.02 -12.59
N PHE A 19 -1.29 -0.53 -13.59
CA PHE A 19 -1.39 -0.06 -14.97
C PHE A 19 -2.77 -0.32 -15.59
N GLU A 20 -3.34 -1.49 -15.33
CA GLU A 20 -4.71 -1.84 -15.74
C GLU A 20 -5.68 -0.75 -15.22
N ILE A 21 -5.73 -0.53 -13.90
CA ILE A 21 -6.60 0.50 -13.30
C ILE A 21 -6.29 1.90 -13.84
N ALA A 22 -5.02 2.27 -14.01
CA ALA A 22 -4.67 3.59 -14.53
C ALA A 22 -5.11 3.81 -16.00
N SER A 23 -5.16 2.74 -16.80
CA SER A 23 -5.48 2.82 -18.24
C SER A 23 -6.97 3.04 -18.52
N HIS A 24 -7.85 2.55 -17.65
CA HIS A 24 -9.30 2.57 -17.87
C HIS A 24 -10.13 3.06 -16.67
N GLY A 25 -9.51 3.21 -15.51
CA GLY A 25 -10.18 3.54 -14.26
C GLY A 25 -10.48 5.03 -14.11
N LYS A 26 -11.54 5.31 -13.38
CA LYS A 26 -11.90 6.64 -12.89
C LYS A 26 -11.05 7.01 -11.68
N ASN A 27 -11.09 8.28 -11.29
CA ASN A 27 -10.33 8.81 -10.17
C ASN A 27 -10.52 8.02 -8.88
N GLU A 28 -11.74 7.54 -8.60
CA GLU A 28 -12.04 6.75 -7.41
C GLU A 28 -11.40 5.36 -7.45
N GLU A 29 -11.34 4.72 -8.63
CA GLU A 29 -10.72 3.41 -8.81
C GLU A 29 -9.20 3.51 -8.64
N ILE A 30 -8.58 4.53 -9.26
CA ILE A 30 -7.15 4.82 -9.10
C ILE A 30 -6.84 5.10 -7.62
N LEU A 31 -7.67 5.90 -6.94
CA LEU A 31 -7.52 6.19 -5.52
C LEU A 31 -7.59 4.90 -4.69
N MET A 32 -8.55 4.01 -4.94
CA MET A 32 -8.67 2.74 -4.22
C MET A 32 -7.52 1.77 -4.50
N ALA A 33 -6.89 1.84 -5.68
CA ALA A 33 -5.75 1.00 -6.01
C ALA A 33 -4.45 1.42 -5.30
N VAL A 34 -4.25 2.71 -5.05
CA VAL A 34 -3.01 3.24 -4.44
C VAL A 34 -3.10 3.43 -2.92
N LEU A 35 -4.30 3.69 -2.39
CA LEU A 35 -4.50 4.00 -0.97
C LEU A 35 -4.03 2.87 -0.02
N PRO A 36 -4.24 1.57 -0.31
CA PRO A 36 -3.75 0.49 0.54
C PRO A 36 -2.25 0.52 0.83
N CYS A 37 -1.43 0.88 -0.17
CA CYS A 37 0.02 0.98 0.00
C CYS A 37 0.36 1.99 1.11
N MET A 38 -0.16 3.21 1.00
CA MET A 38 0.11 4.28 1.97
C MET A 38 -0.37 3.91 3.38
N LEU A 39 -1.61 3.44 3.49
CA LEU A 39 -2.22 3.12 4.79
C LEU A 39 -1.54 1.93 5.46
N SER A 40 -1.23 0.87 4.69
CA SER A 40 -0.58 -0.33 5.23
C SER A 40 0.83 -0.04 5.72
N TYR A 41 1.62 0.76 4.99
CA TYR A 41 2.96 1.14 5.41
C TYR A 41 2.91 1.93 6.73
N SER A 42 2.08 2.97 6.82
CA SER A 42 1.91 3.73 8.06
C SER A 42 1.52 2.80 9.23
N TYR A 43 0.54 1.92 9.02
CA TYR A 43 0.10 0.98 10.05
C TYR A 43 1.22 0.03 10.52
N ILE A 44 1.89 -0.64 9.58
CA ILE A 44 2.92 -1.65 9.87
C ILE A 44 4.10 -0.99 10.59
N PHE A 45 4.61 0.11 10.08
CA PHE A 45 5.82 0.72 10.63
C PHE A 45 5.58 1.43 11.96
N ARG A 46 4.39 2.01 12.19
CA ARG A 46 4.01 2.50 13.54
C ARG A 46 3.90 1.36 14.55
N LYS A 47 3.37 0.20 14.15
CA LYS A 47 3.37 -1.00 15.01
C LYS A 47 4.79 -1.47 15.31
N LEU A 48 5.69 -1.48 14.33
CA LEU A 48 7.09 -1.84 14.53
C LEU A 48 7.83 -0.82 15.41
N ALA A 49 7.61 0.48 15.24
CA ALA A 49 8.24 1.52 16.03
C ALA A 49 7.83 1.50 17.51
N ALA A 50 6.63 0.98 17.81
CA ALA A 50 6.17 0.76 19.18
C ALA A 50 6.88 -0.40 19.90
N VAL A 51 7.58 -1.28 19.16
CA VAL A 51 8.36 -2.37 19.74
C VAL A 51 9.71 -1.82 20.23
N PRO A 52 10.06 -1.95 21.53
CA PRO A 52 11.27 -1.33 22.10
C PRO A 52 12.58 -1.71 21.41
N THR A 53 12.70 -2.95 20.94
CA THR A 53 13.90 -3.48 20.28
C THR A 53 14.06 -2.98 18.85
N SER A 54 13.01 -2.49 18.19
CA SER A 54 13.07 -2.01 16.79
C SER A 54 14.04 -0.85 16.59
N ARG A 55 14.27 -0.03 17.63
CA ARG A 55 15.26 1.06 17.59
C ARG A 55 16.70 0.60 17.44
N GLN A 56 16.98 -0.66 17.76
CA GLN A 56 18.30 -1.27 17.60
C GLN A 56 18.45 -1.97 16.24
N SER A 57 17.38 -2.02 15.44
CA SER A 57 17.40 -2.63 14.12
C SER A 57 18.27 -1.81 13.16
N ARG A 58 19.01 -2.51 12.30
CA ARG A 58 19.70 -1.91 11.14
C ARG A 58 18.74 -1.20 10.16
N TYR A 59 17.43 -1.45 10.28
CA TYR A 59 16.39 -0.86 9.44
C TYR A 59 15.66 0.30 10.15
N TRP A 60 16.18 0.80 11.27
CA TRP A 60 15.50 1.83 12.06
C TRP A 60 15.16 3.09 11.26
N ASP A 61 16.05 3.56 10.37
CA ASP A 61 15.78 4.74 9.55
C ASP A 61 14.52 4.55 8.67
N PHE A 62 14.42 3.39 8.01
CA PHE A 62 13.25 3.03 7.21
C PHE A 62 11.97 2.89 8.05
N ILE A 63 12.06 2.26 9.23
CA ILE A 63 10.93 2.13 10.15
C ILE A 63 10.47 3.52 10.62
N LYS A 64 11.41 4.40 10.97
CA LYS A 64 11.16 5.73 11.48
C LYS A 64 10.45 6.59 10.43
N ASP A 65 10.86 6.53 9.18
CA ASP A 65 10.28 7.35 8.10
C ASP A 65 8.79 7.07 7.90
N TYR A 66 8.37 5.81 7.85
CA TYR A 66 6.95 5.45 7.71
C TYR A 66 6.16 5.47 9.03
N ALA A 67 6.85 5.43 10.17
CA ALA A 67 6.23 5.61 11.48
C ALA A 67 5.98 7.09 11.82
N ASP A 68 6.55 8.01 11.04
CA ASP A 68 6.51 9.45 11.25
C ASP A 68 5.07 9.99 11.36
N GLU A 69 4.88 11.00 12.21
CA GLU A 69 3.55 11.55 12.47
C GLU A 69 3.04 12.35 11.27
N GLN A 70 3.90 13.01 10.49
CA GLN A 70 3.50 13.70 9.27
C GLN A 70 2.99 12.70 8.22
N TYR A 71 3.65 11.55 8.07
CA TYR A 71 3.18 10.48 7.18
C TYR A 71 1.82 9.93 7.64
N ALA A 72 1.65 9.72 8.96
CA ALA A 72 0.38 9.30 9.53
C ALA A 72 -0.74 10.33 9.32
N GLU A 73 -0.45 11.62 9.40
CA GLU A 73 -1.42 12.67 9.12
C GLU A 73 -1.82 12.70 7.64
N SER A 74 -0.85 12.60 6.71
CA SER A 74 -1.16 12.45 5.29
C SER A 74 -2.05 11.23 5.01
N CYS A 75 -1.85 10.10 5.71
CA CYS A 75 -2.74 8.94 5.58
C CYS A 75 -4.18 9.24 6.01
N LYS A 76 -4.39 10.04 7.08
CA LYS A 76 -5.72 10.47 7.52
C LYS A 76 -6.37 11.41 6.51
N GLU A 77 -5.61 12.37 5.98
CA GLU A 77 -6.08 13.32 4.96
C GLU A 77 -6.54 12.58 3.69
N TRP A 78 -5.73 11.64 3.19
CA TRP A 78 -6.08 10.82 2.03
C TRP A 78 -7.29 9.90 2.28
N SER A 79 -7.42 9.37 3.50
CA SER A 79 -8.60 8.58 3.87
C SER A 79 -9.87 9.44 3.88
N ALA A 80 -9.82 10.63 4.48
CA ALA A 80 -10.94 11.57 4.49
C ALA A 80 -11.31 12.03 3.07
N PHE A 81 -10.31 12.27 2.22
CA PHE A 81 -10.52 12.58 0.81
C PHE A 81 -11.23 11.45 0.07
N ALA A 82 -10.81 10.20 0.29
CA ALA A 82 -11.45 9.02 -0.29
C ALA A 82 -12.90 8.86 0.18
N GLU A 83 -13.17 9.02 1.47
CA GLU A 83 -14.53 9.00 2.03
C GLU A 83 -15.40 10.07 1.38
N HIS A 84 -14.90 11.30 1.26
CA HIS A 84 -15.60 12.39 0.63
C HIS A 84 -15.93 12.10 -0.84
N LYS A 85 -14.96 11.60 -1.61
CA LYS A 85 -15.17 11.22 -3.02
C LYS A 85 -16.18 10.10 -3.19
N CYS A 86 -16.22 9.15 -2.25
CA CYS A 86 -17.10 7.99 -2.33
C CYS A 86 -18.49 8.24 -1.71
N ALA A 87 -18.72 9.34 -0.99
CA ALA A 87 -19.91 9.56 -0.16
C ALA A 87 -21.23 9.40 -0.94
N GLY A 88 -21.33 10.01 -2.13
CA GLY A 88 -22.54 10.03 -2.97
C GLY A 88 -22.72 8.81 -3.88
N LEU A 89 -21.80 7.84 -3.85
CA LEU A 89 -21.88 6.66 -4.72
C LEU A 89 -22.93 5.67 -4.24
N SER A 90 -23.49 4.91 -5.20
CA SER A 90 -24.40 3.80 -4.91
C SER A 90 -23.69 2.71 -4.09
N VAL A 91 -24.47 1.89 -3.39
CA VAL A 91 -23.94 0.74 -2.64
C VAL A 91 -23.15 -0.20 -3.54
N ALA A 92 -23.64 -0.44 -4.77
CA ALA A 92 -22.94 -1.28 -5.75
C ALA A 92 -21.57 -0.69 -6.13
N ASN A 93 -21.49 0.62 -6.39
CA ASN A 93 -20.22 1.27 -6.72
C ASN A 93 -19.26 1.26 -5.53
N LYS A 94 -19.74 1.50 -4.30
CA LYS A 94 -18.92 1.41 -3.09
C LYS A 94 -18.36 0.01 -2.89
N LYS A 95 -19.16 -1.04 -3.13
CA LYS A 95 -18.70 -2.43 -3.06
C LYS A 95 -17.61 -2.71 -4.09
N TYR A 96 -17.81 -2.27 -5.33
CA TYR A 96 -16.81 -2.43 -6.39
C TYR A 96 -15.49 -1.72 -6.06
N LEU A 97 -15.55 -0.48 -5.54
CA LEU A 97 -14.37 0.26 -5.08
C LEU A 97 -13.65 -0.43 -3.91
N ALA A 98 -14.42 -1.01 -2.97
CA ALA A 98 -13.85 -1.80 -1.89
C ALA A 98 -13.11 -3.05 -2.41
N ASP A 99 -13.59 -3.68 -3.48
CA ASP A 99 -12.94 -4.85 -4.09
C ASP A 99 -11.60 -4.49 -4.73
N ILE A 100 -11.48 -3.29 -5.33
CA ILE A 100 -10.20 -2.76 -5.83
C ILE A 100 -9.22 -2.56 -4.66
N PHE A 101 -9.69 -1.93 -3.58
CA PHE A 101 -8.89 -1.71 -2.37
C PHE A 101 -8.41 -3.03 -1.75
N GLU A 102 -9.29 -4.02 -1.66
CA GLU A 102 -8.95 -5.37 -1.18
C GLU A 102 -7.91 -6.04 -2.08
N LYS A 103 -8.10 -6.00 -3.41
CA LYS A 103 -7.15 -6.60 -4.36
C LYS A 103 -5.75 -5.97 -4.24
N ALA A 104 -5.67 -4.65 -4.17
CA ALA A 104 -4.41 -3.94 -3.92
C ALA A 104 -3.76 -4.34 -2.58
N SER A 105 -4.57 -4.49 -1.51
CA SER A 105 -4.08 -4.94 -0.19
C SER A 105 -3.52 -6.38 -0.23
N LEU A 106 -4.12 -7.26 -1.01
CA LEU A 106 -3.65 -8.63 -1.20
C LEU A 106 -2.34 -8.69 -2.01
N LEU A 107 -2.18 -7.80 -2.99
CA LEU A 107 -0.94 -7.66 -3.76
C LEU A 107 0.21 -7.16 -2.88
N GLU A 108 -0.04 -6.19 -1.99
CA GLU A 108 0.92 -5.76 -0.97
C GLU A 108 1.32 -6.90 -0.02
N LEU A 109 0.37 -7.73 0.42
CA LEU A 109 0.71 -8.91 1.21
C LEU A 109 1.60 -9.89 0.43
N ALA A 110 1.35 -10.07 -0.87
CA ALA A 110 2.18 -10.91 -1.73
C ALA A 110 3.60 -10.33 -1.88
N PHE A 111 3.74 -9.01 -1.98
CA PHE A 111 5.02 -8.30 -2.01
C PHE A 111 5.86 -8.63 -0.77
N TRP A 112 5.29 -8.50 0.44
CA TRP A 112 5.99 -8.83 1.68
C TRP A 112 6.35 -10.31 1.80
N LYS A 113 5.45 -11.21 1.36
CA LYS A 113 5.72 -12.66 1.36
C LYS A 113 6.85 -13.03 0.40
N MET A 114 6.90 -12.41 -0.78
CA MET A 114 7.95 -12.60 -1.76
C MET A 114 9.32 -12.21 -1.19
N ALA A 115 9.42 -11.03 -0.56
CA ALA A 115 10.65 -10.58 0.07
C ALA A 115 11.14 -11.58 1.14
N TYR A 116 10.25 -12.08 1.99
CA TYR A 116 10.59 -13.03 3.04
C TYR A 116 10.95 -14.43 2.52
N ARG A 117 10.32 -14.89 1.43
CA ARG A 117 10.64 -16.19 0.79
C ARG A 117 12.09 -16.23 0.32
N ASN A 118 12.58 -15.12 -0.25
CA ASN A 118 13.93 -15.03 -0.77
C ASN A 118 15.01 -14.92 0.32
N GLU A 119 14.64 -14.69 1.59
CA GLU A 119 15.59 -14.80 2.71
C GLU A 119 15.89 -16.25 3.13
N ARG A 120 15.11 -17.23 2.64
CA ARG A 120 15.25 -18.66 2.98
C ARG A 120 15.95 -19.51 1.92
N MET A 121 16.48 -18.90 0.86
CA MET A 121 17.37 -19.53 -0.12
C MET A 121 18.80 -19.05 0.07
#